data_AF-A0A1F6DWA1-F1
#
_entry.id   AF-A0A1F6DWA1-F1
#
_cell.length_a   1.000
_cell.length_b   1.000
_cell.length_c   1.000
_cell.angle_alpha   90.00
_cell.angle_beta   90.00
_cell.angle_gamma   90.00
#
_symmetry.space_group_name_H-M   'P 1'
#
loop_
_entity.id
_entity.type
_entity.pdbx_description
1 polymer ?
#
loop_
_entity_poly.entity_id
_entity_poly.type
_entity_poly.pdbx_seq_one_letter_code
_entity_poly.pdbx_strand_id
1 'polypeptide(L)'
;MPVGIEEVLFAFLIGGIAAVIYQVVFSKRCERGERLVGITLFVLALTVAAFLVLKHSGFNTIWASTDALFLGAFLMIAINRSLFVDSVMSAVLIVALVYPLYWVLFAVFPEAHTIFWVSGGLSGINLLGAPVEEMVWFAAWAMFAGILYRFYKGSTSAKVLL
;
A
#
# COMPACT_ATOMS: atom_id res chain seq x y z
N MET A 1 22.02 -5.01 2.89
CA MET A 1 22.31 -4.11 4.03
C MET A 1 21.38 -4.48 5.16
N PRO A 2 21.81 -4.39 6.44
CA PRO A 2 20.91 -4.61 7.57
C PRO A 2 19.77 -3.58 7.52
N VAL A 3 18.56 -3.99 7.87
CA VAL A 3 17.40 -3.09 7.99
C VAL A 3 17.67 -2.17 9.17
N GLY A 4 17.83 -0.88 8.91
CA GLY A 4 17.96 0.13 9.97
C GLY A 4 16.63 0.41 10.65
N ILE A 5 16.69 1.18 11.74
CA ILE A 5 15.49 1.63 12.45
C ILE A 5 14.68 2.63 11.61
N GLU A 6 15.34 3.37 10.72
CA GLU A 6 14.72 4.33 9.81
C GLU A 6 13.70 3.64 8.89
N GLU A 7 14.08 2.53 8.28
CA GLU A 7 13.23 1.78 7.36
C GLU A 7 12.01 1.19 8.07
N VAL A 8 12.18 0.76 9.32
CA VAL A 8 11.07 0.29 10.16
C VAL A 8 10.10 1.42 10.47
N LEU A 9 10.62 2.59 10.87
CA LEU A 9 9.80 3.76 11.17
C LEU A 9 9.09 4.29 9.92
N PHE A 10 9.78 4.33 8.78
CA PHE A 10 9.23 4.74 7.50
C PHE A 10 8.11 3.79 7.05
N ALA A 11 8.34 2.48 7.12
CA ALA A 11 7.32 1.48 6.80
C ALA A 11 6.10 1.58 7.73
N PHE A 12 6.32 1.79 9.04
CA PHE A 12 5.23 1.98 10.00
C PHE A 12 4.44 3.26 9.72
N LEU A 13 5.11 4.37 9.41
CA LEU A 13 4.49 5.64 9.09
C LEU A 13 3.62 5.52 7.84
N ILE A 14 4.17 4.99 6.75
CA ILE A 14 3.44 4.88 5.48
C ILE A 14 2.31 3.86 5.59
N GLY A 15 2.55 2.70 6.19
CA GLY A 15 1.51 1.71 6.45
C GLY A 15 0.39 2.26 7.33
N GLY A 16 0.74 3.05 8.35
CA GLY A 16 -0.21 3.71 9.25
C GLY A 16 -1.08 4.73 8.53
N ILE A 17 -0.47 5.64 7.76
CA ILE A 17 -1.21 6.65 6.97
C ILE A 17 -2.09 5.94 5.94
N ALA A 18 -1.54 4.99 5.19
CA ALA A 18 -2.26 4.21 4.19
C ALA A 18 -3.51 3.51 4.75
N ALA A 19 -3.44 2.98 5.98
CA ALA A 19 -4.54 2.29 6.63
C ALA A 19 -5.74 3.19 6.98
N VAL A 20 -5.52 4.50 7.16
CA VAL A 20 -6.54 5.42 7.69
C VAL A 20 -6.87 6.60 6.78
N ILE A 21 -6.02 6.92 5.79
CA ILE A 21 -6.12 8.15 4.99
C ILE A 21 -7.52 8.36 4.41
N TYR A 22 -8.10 7.31 3.84
CA TYR A 22 -9.43 7.38 3.25
C TYR A 22 -10.52 7.59 4.31
N GLN A 23 -10.42 6.91 5.46
CA GLN A 23 -11.40 7.04 6.54
C GLN A 23 -11.37 8.43 7.15
N VAL A 24 -10.18 9.03 7.28
CA VAL A 24 -9.98 10.38 7.80
C VAL A 24 -10.51 11.43 6.82
N VAL A 25 -10.12 11.35 5.54
CA VAL A 25 -10.54 12.33 4.51
C VAL A 25 -12.06 12.32 4.32
N PHE A 26 -12.69 11.15 4.34
CA PHE A 26 -14.13 11.02 4.10
C PHE A 26 -14.97 10.85 5.37
N SER A 27 -14.39 11.06 6.55
CA SER A 27 -15.06 10.94 7.86
C SER A 27 -15.90 9.65 8.02
N LYS A 28 -15.40 8.54 7.47
CA LYS A 28 -16.11 7.25 7.46
C LYS A 28 -15.89 6.52 8.78
N ARG A 29 -16.98 6.03 9.39
CA ARG A 29 -16.90 5.08 10.50
C ARG A 29 -17.17 3.65 10.00
N CYS A 30 -16.36 2.72 10.48
CA CYS A 30 -16.58 1.29 10.24
C CYS A 30 -17.78 0.81 11.06
N GLU A 31 -18.85 0.38 10.41
CA GLU A 31 -19.95 -0.31 11.09
C GLU A 31 -19.47 -1.68 11.61
N ARG A 32 -20.06 -2.12 12.73
CA ARG A 32 -19.66 -3.34 13.44
C ARG A 32 -20.31 -4.55 12.75
N GLY A 33 -19.52 -5.31 11.99
CA GLY A 33 -19.91 -6.61 11.45
C GLY A 33 -19.34 -7.78 12.26
N GLU A 34 -19.61 -9.01 11.79
CA GLU A 34 -18.95 -10.20 12.30
C GLU A 34 -17.45 -10.18 11.93
N ARG A 35 -16.60 -10.51 12.90
CA ARG A 35 -15.15 -10.47 12.70
C ARG A 35 -14.73 -11.64 11.81
N LEU A 36 -14.16 -11.35 10.66
CA LEU A 36 -13.69 -12.35 9.70
C LEU A 36 -12.26 -12.80 10.02
N VAL A 37 -11.99 -13.19 11.27
CA VAL A 37 -10.62 -13.43 11.75
C VAL A 37 -9.92 -14.53 10.95
N GLY A 38 -10.56 -15.69 10.78
CA GLY A 38 -9.97 -16.82 10.05
C GLY A 38 -9.67 -16.51 8.59
N ILE A 39 -10.62 -15.86 7.90
CA ILE A 39 -10.45 -15.46 6.49
C ILE A 39 -9.39 -14.37 6.36
N THR A 40 -9.35 -13.40 7.29
CA THR A 40 -8.32 -12.33 7.28
C THR A 40 -6.93 -12.92 7.46
N LEU A 41 -6.75 -13.85 8.41
CA LEU A 41 -5.48 -14.53 8.61
C LEU A 41 -5.10 -15.38 7.39
N PHE A 42 -6.07 -16.03 6.74
CA PHE A 42 -5.83 -16.78 5.50
C PHE A 42 -5.35 -15.86 4.37
N VAL A 43 -6.01 -14.72 4.14
CA VAL A 43 -5.61 -13.75 3.11
C VAL A 43 -4.23 -13.16 3.42
N LEU A 44 -3.94 -12.83 4.69
CA LEU A 44 -2.62 -12.34 5.11
C LEU A 44 -1.54 -13.39 4.88
N ALA A 45 -1.79 -14.64 5.29
CA ALA A 45 -0.86 -15.74 5.08
C ALA A 45 -0.59 -15.99 3.59
N LEU A 46 -1.64 -15.93 2.75
CA LEU A 46 -1.52 -16.09 1.31
C LEU A 46 -0.75 -14.93 0.67
N THR A 47 -0.98 -13.70 1.13
CA THR A 47 -0.24 -12.50 0.68
C THR A 47 1.25 -12.63 1.01
N VAL A 48 1.59 -13.02 2.24
CA VAL A 48 2.98 -13.23 2.66
C VAL A 48 3.62 -14.40 1.90
N ALA A 49 2.89 -15.50 1.70
CA ALA A 49 3.37 -16.64 0.92
C ALA A 49 3.67 -16.25 -0.54
N ALA A 50 2.77 -15.48 -1.17
CA ALA A 50 2.97 -14.98 -2.53
C ALA A 50 4.23 -14.11 -2.63
N PHE A 51 4.45 -13.20 -1.67
CA PHE A 51 5.67 -12.41 -1.61
C PHE A 51 6.93 -13.27 -1.50
N LEU A 52 6.95 -14.26 -0.60
CA LEU A 52 8.09 -15.13 -0.40
C LEU A 52 8.41 -15.98 -1.64
N VAL A 53 7.38 -16.50 -2.31
CA VAL A 53 7.53 -17.26 -3.57
C VAL A 53 8.11 -16.37 -4.66
N LEU A 54 7.52 -15.20 -4.91
CA LEU A 54 7.99 -14.27 -5.94
C LEU A 54 9.43 -13.81 -5.70
N LYS A 55 9.75 -13.49 -4.44
CA LYS A 55 11.12 -13.12 -4.04
C LYS A 55 12.11 -14.25 -4.30
N HIS A 56 11.74 -15.51 -4.02
CA HIS A 56 12.62 -16.66 -4.27
C HIS A 56 12.78 -16.97 -5.77
N SER A 57 11.78 -16.62 -6.60
CA SER A 57 11.84 -16.73 -8.06
C SER A 57 12.72 -15.69 -8.74
N GLY A 58 13.41 -14.82 -7.99
CA GLY A 58 14.33 -13.82 -8.53
C GLY A 58 13.67 -12.52 -8.99
N PHE A 59 12.40 -12.29 -8.67
CA PHE A 59 11.75 -11.00 -8.90
C PHE A 59 12.40 -9.91 -8.04
N ASN A 60 12.42 -8.68 -8.57
CA ASN A 60 12.77 -7.50 -7.77
C ASN A 60 11.84 -7.41 -6.56
N THR A 61 12.38 -7.09 -5.38
CA THR A 61 11.62 -6.92 -4.14
C THR A 61 10.44 -5.95 -4.28
N ILE A 62 10.58 -4.86 -5.05
CA ILE A 62 9.49 -3.89 -5.29
C ILE A 62 8.35 -4.58 -6.03
N TRP A 63 8.62 -5.27 -7.14
CA TRP A 63 7.60 -5.99 -7.91
C TRP A 63 7.01 -7.15 -7.13
N ALA A 64 7.85 -7.97 -6.47
CA ALA A 64 7.40 -9.10 -5.65
C ALA A 64 6.43 -8.67 -4.53
N SER A 65 6.71 -7.53 -3.86
CA SER A 65 5.82 -7.00 -2.83
C SER A 65 4.58 -6.31 -3.40
N THR A 66 4.72 -5.57 -4.50
CA THR A 66 3.61 -4.94 -5.24
C THR A 66 2.56 -5.97 -5.64
N ASP A 67 2.99 -7.04 -6.33
CA ASP A 67 2.10 -8.08 -6.83
C ASP A 67 1.43 -8.87 -5.70
N ALA A 68 2.17 -9.15 -4.63
CA ALA A 68 1.62 -9.79 -3.44
C ALA A 68 0.54 -8.92 -2.77
N LEU A 69 0.80 -7.62 -2.59
CA LEU A 69 -0.16 -6.68 -1.99
C LEU A 69 -1.41 -6.52 -2.87
N PHE A 70 -1.25 -6.43 -4.19
CA PHE A 70 -2.38 -6.41 -5.12
C PHE A 70 -3.19 -7.69 -5.03
N LEU A 71 -2.54 -8.87 -5.02
CA LEU A 71 -3.24 -10.14 -4.83
C LEU A 71 -4.06 -10.12 -3.53
N GLY A 72 -3.46 -9.71 -2.41
CA GLY A 72 -4.16 -9.59 -1.13
C GLY A 72 -5.35 -8.64 -1.18
N ALA A 73 -5.19 -7.47 -1.79
CA ALA A 73 -6.25 -6.48 -1.95
C ALA A 73 -7.39 -7.02 -2.84
N PHE A 74 -7.05 -7.65 -3.96
CA PHE A 74 -8.03 -8.25 -4.87
C PHE A 74 -8.79 -9.40 -4.23
N LEU A 75 -8.14 -10.24 -3.41
CA LEU A 75 -8.82 -11.29 -2.66
C LEU A 75 -9.82 -10.70 -1.66
N MET A 76 -9.45 -9.66 -0.90
CA MET A 76 -10.37 -8.96 0.00
C MET A 76 -11.55 -8.33 -0.74
N ILE A 77 -11.31 -7.71 -1.90
CA ILE A 77 -12.36 -7.11 -2.74
C ILE A 77 -13.25 -8.18 -3.37
N ALA A 78 -12.70 -9.34 -3.77
CA ALA A 78 -13.46 -10.43 -4.33
C ALA A 78 -14.45 -11.00 -3.31
N ILE A 79 -14.03 -11.09 -2.04
CA ILE A 79 -14.88 -11.54 -0.92
C ILE A 79 -15.88 -10.45 -0.53
N ASN A 80 -15.47 -9.17 -0.49
CA ASN A 80 -16.34 -8.05 -0.17
C ASN A 80 -16.16 -6.90 -1.18
N ARG A 81 -17.02 -6.88 -2.19
CA ARG A 81 -17.00 -5.90 -3.29
C ARG A 81 -17.21 -4.46 -2.82
N SER A 82 -17.82 -4.23 -1.65
CA SER A 82 -17.99 -2.88 -1.08
C SER A 82 -16.67 -2.19 -0.73
N LEU A 83 -15.58 -2.96 -0.61
CA LEU A 83 -14.24 -2.44 -0.30
C LEU A 83 -13.54 -1.82 -1.52
N PHE A 84 -14.05 -2.03 -2.74
CA PHE A 84 -13.38 -1.57 -3.96
C PHE A 84 -13.13 -0.06 -3.96
N VAL A 85 -14.15 0.74 -3.65
CA VAL A 85 -14.04 2.21 -3.63
C VAL A 85 -13.04 2.66 -2.58
N ASP A 86 -13.12 2.11 -1.36
CA ASP A 86 -12.20 2.43 -0.28
C ASP A 86 -10.74 2.08 -0.65
N SER A 87 -10.53 0.95 -1.31
CA SER A 87 -9.20 0.50 -1.76
C SER A 87 -8.60 1.47 -2.79
N VAL A 88 -9.35 1.74 -3.86
CA VAL A 88 -8.87 2.61 -4.95
C VAL A 88 -8.68 4.04 -4.45
N MET A 89 -9.62 4.57 -3.66
CA MET A 89 -9.49 5.93 -3.12
C MET A 89 -8.33 6.05 -2.13
N SER A 90 -8.04 5.02 -1.32
CA SER A 90 -6.84 5.01 -0.46
C SER A 90 -5.57 5.11 -1.31
N ALA A 91 -5.52 4.40 -2.44
CA ALA A 91 -4.39 4.45 -3.38
C ALA A 91 -4.20 5.84 -3.99
N VAL A 92 -5.28 6.42 -4.52
CA VAL A 92 -5.26 7.77 -5.09
C VAL A 92 -4.78 8.79 -4.07
N LEU A 93 -5.30 8.73 -2.83
CA LEU A 93 -4.92 9.66 -1.77
C LEU A 93 -3.45 9.51 -1.34
N ILE A 94 -2.95 8.27 -1.24
CA ILE A 94 -1.53 8.05 -0.89
C ILE A 94 -0.61 8.53 -2.00
N VAL A 95 -0.90 8.22 -3.26
CA VAL A 95 -0.08 8.71 -4.38
C VAL A 95 -0.14 10.23 -4.45
N ALA A 96 -1.31 10.84 -4.30
CA ALA A 96 -1.47 12.29 -4.27
C ALA A 96 -0.76 12.96 -3.08
N LEU A 97 -0.55 12.25 -1.97
CA LEU A 97 0.19 12.74 -0.81
C LEU A 97 1.71 12.56 -0.99
N VAL A 98 2.14 11.36 -1.36
CA VAL A 98 3.56 10.97 -1.40
C VAL A 98 4.26 11.59 -2.60
N TYR A 99 3.60 11.67 -3.76
CA TYR A 99 4.22 12.17 -4.97
C TYR A 99 4.70 13.64 -4.85
N PRO A 100 3.89 14.60 -4.38
CA PRO A 100 4.37 15.96 -4.13
C PRO A 100 5.45 16.05 -3.05
N LEU A 101 5.44 15.17 -2.04
CA LEU A 101 6.47 15.15 -1.01
C LEU A 101 7.84 14.77 -1.58
N TYR A 102 7.90 13.82 -2.52
CA TYR A 102 9.13 13.52 -3.25
C TYR A 102 9.63 14.71 -4.07
N TRP A 103 8.73 15.49 -4.68
CA TRP A 103 9.13 16.70 -5.40
C TRP A 103 9.74 17.75 -4.49
N VAL A 104 9.14 17.99 -3.33
CA VAL A 104 9.71 18.87 -2.32
C VAL A 104 11.07 18.34 -1.87
N LEU A 105 11.19 17.04 -1.63
CA LEU A 105 12.44 16.41 -1.23
C LEU A 105 13.54 16.61 -2.29
N PHE A 106 13.25 16.38 -3.57
CA PHE A 106 14.24 16.52 -4.64
C PHE A 106 14.54 17.98 -5.00
N ALA A 107 13.60 18.90 -4.76
CA ALA A 107 13.86 20.33 -4.87
C ALA A 107 14.85 20.82 -3.81
N VAL A 108 14.81 20.25 -2.59
CA VAL A 108 15.71 20.62 -1.49
C VAL A 108 17.02 19.81 -1.53
N PHE A 109 16.95 18.54 -1.93
CA PHE A 109 18.09 17.61 -1.98
C PHE A 109 18.17 16.94 -3.37
N PRO A 110 18.70 17.60 -4.40
CA PRO A 110 18.76 17.05 -5.74
C PRO A 110 19.53 15.72 -5.84
N GLU A 111 20.56 15.56 -5.01
CA GLU A 111 21.42 14.35 -4.96
C GLU A 111 20.67 13.11 -4.46
N ALA A 112 19.58 13.31 -3.70
CA ALA A 112 18.72 12.25 -3.19
C ALA A 112 18.16 11.36 -4.32
N HIS A 113 17.94 11.93 -5.51
CA HIS A 113 17.51 11.18 -6.69
C HIS A 113 18.52 10.07 -7.06
N THR A 114 19.82 10.29 -6.89
CA THR A 114 20.84 9.28 -7.23
C THR A 114 21.13 8.31 -6.10
N ILE A 115 20.82 8.69 -4.87
CA ILE A 115 21.11 7.92 -3.65
C ILE A 115 19.96 6.96 -3.33
N PHE A 116 18.70 7.43 -3.37
CA PHE A 116 17.54 6.59 -3.07
C PHE A 116 17.22 5.61 -4.19
N TRP A 117 17.53 5.97 -5.44
CA TRP A 117 17.09 5.22 -6.60
C TRP A 117 18.28 4.52 -7.26
N VAL A 118 18.70 3.40 -6.67
CA VAL A 118 19.68 2.51 -7.30
C VAL A 118 19.01 1.82 -8.48
N SER A 119 19.33 2.26 -9.69
CA SER A 119 18.76 1.82 -10.99
C SER A 119 18.92 0.34 -11.34
N GLY A 120 19.55 -0.47 -10.47
CA GLY A 120 19.71 -1.91 -10.64
C GLY A 120 18.42 -2.67 -10.36
N GLY A 121 17.55 -2.79 -11.36
CA GLY A 121 16.33 -3.62 -11.31
C GLY A 121 15.00 -2.88 -11.48
N LEU A 122 15.03 -1.57 -11.70
CA LEU A 122 13.87 -0.76 -12.13
C LEU A 122 13.84 -0.70 -13.66
N SER A 123 12.66 -0.48 -14.25
CA SER A 123 12.46 -0.41 -15.71
C SER A 123 13.15 0.80 -16.36
N GLY A 124 13.60 1.78 -15.55
CA GLY A 124 14.15 3.05 -16.02
C GLY A 124 13.09 4.07 -16.45
N ILE A 125 11.80 3.74 -16.30
CA ILE A 125 10.69 4.66 -16.59
C ILE A 125 10.48 5.57 -15.39
N ASN A 126 10.85 6.84 -15.55
CA ASN A 126 10.70 7.86 -14.52
C ASN A 126 9.56 8.81 -14.87
N LEU A 127 8.64 9.02 -13.92
CA LEU A 127 7.60 10.04 -14.00
C LEU A 127 8.08 11.28 -13.22
N LEU A 128 8.58 12.28 -13.97
CA LEU A 128 9.10 13.55 -13.43
C LEU A 128 10.16 13.35 -12.33
N GLY A 129 11.07 12.40 -12.55
CA GLY A 129 12.20 12.10 -11.65
C GLY A 129 11.92 11.03 -10.58
N ALA A 130 10.69 10.52 -10.45
CA ALA A 130 10.42 9.37 -9.59
C ALA A 130 10.09 8.12 -10.44
N PRO A 131 10.78 6.98 -10.24
CA PRO A 131 10.40 5.70 -10.84
C PRO A 131 8.93 5.35 -10.62
N VAL A 132 8.28 4.93 -11.71
CA VAL A 132 6.87 4.58 -11.71
C VAL A 132 6.58 3.42 -10.75
N GLU A 133 7.53 2.51 -10.61
CA GLU A 133 7.41 1.32 -9.75
C GLU A 133 7.18 1.68 -8.29
N GLU A 134 7.81 2.74 -7.78
CA GLU A 134 7.56 3.17 -6.39
C GLU A 134 6.15 3.73 -6.24
N MET A 135 5.66 4.49 -7.23
CA MET A 135 4.29 5.01 -7.17
C MET A 135 3.26 3.87 -7.18
N VAL A 136 3.51 2.84 -7.99
CA VAL A 136 2.68 1.63 -8.01
C VAL A 136 2.80 0.87 -6.70
N TRP A 137 3.98 0.79 -6.10
CA TRP A 137 4.20 0.14 -4.81
C TRP A 137 3.45 0.84 -3.66
N PHE A 138 3.50 2.17 -3.60
CA PHE A 138 2.71 2.96 -2.64
C PHE A 138 1.21 2.77 -2.84
N ALA A 139 0.76 2.76 -4.10
CA ALA A 139 -0.63 2.47 -4.43
C ALA A 139 -1.04 1.07 -3.96
N ALA A 140 -0.22 0.03 -4.19
CA ALA A 140 -0.50 -1.33 -3.76
C ALA A 140 -0.59 -1.45 -2.23
N TRP A 141 0.33 -0.80 -1.50
CA TRP A 141 0.27 -0.70 -0.04
C TRP A 141 -1.02 -0.06 0.45
N ALA A 142 -1.41 1.05 -0.15
CA ALA A 142 -2.63 1.77 0.20
C ALA A 142 -3.90 1.00 -0.13
N MET A 143 -3.94 0.33 -1.29
CA MET A 143 -5.05 -0.54 -1.67
C MET A 143 -5.26 -1.68 -0.68
N PHE A 144 -4.17 -2.28 -0.20
CA PHE A 144 -4.20 -3.39 0.75
C PHE A 144 -4.51 -2.92 2.18
N ALA A 145 -3.67 -2.04 2.73
CA ALA A 145 -3.76 -1.60 4.12
C ALA A 145 -5.03 -0.77 4.38
N GLY A 146 -5.45 0.05 3.43
CA GLY A 146 -6.62 0.92 3.56
C GLY A 146 -7.94 0.17 3.79
N ILE A 147 -8.03 -1.08 3.32
CA ILE A 147 -9.24 -1.91 3.48
C ILE A 147 -9.08 -3.05 4.49
N LEU A 148 -7.86 -3.39 4.89
CA LEU A 148 -7.57 -4.55 5.77
C LEU A 148 -8.38 -4.50 7.07
N TYR A 149 -8.45 -3.34 7.71
CA TYR A 149 -9.20 -3.18 8.97
C TYR A 149 -10.72 -3.34 8.77
N ARG A 150 -11.26 -2.80 7.68
CA ARG A 150 -12.68 -2.95 7.34
C ARG A 150 -13.03 -4.39 6.99
N PHE A 151 -12.14 -5.06 6.26
CA PHE A 151 -12.26 -6.47 5.93
C PHE A 151 -12.26 -7.34 7.18
N TYR A 152 -11.31 -7.12 8.10
CA TYR A 152 -11.25 -7.80 9.39
C TYR A 152 -12.55 -7.66 10.20
N LYS A 153 -13.16 -6.47 10.18
CA LYS A 153 -14.44 -6.20 10.85
C LYS A 153 -15.68 -6.75 10.14
N GLY A 154 -15.54 -7.33 8.95
CA GLY A 154 -16.69 -7.78 8.14
C GLY A 154 -17.66 -6.65 7.80
N SER A 155 -17.16 -5.41 7.67
CA SER A 155 -18.01 -4.22 7.55
C SER A 155 -18.46 -3.99 6.10
N THR A 156 -19.73 -4.23 5.80
CA THR A 156 -20.31 -4.15 4.45
C THR A 156 -20.65 -2.73 3.99
N SER A 157 -20.80 -1.78 4.92
CA SER A 157 -21.14 -0.38 4.62
C SER A 157 -20.37 0.59 5.50
N ALA A 158 -19.86 1.66 4.90
CA ALA A 158 -19.32 2.81 5.61
C ALA A 158 -20.23 4.01 5.33
N LYS A 159 -20.96 4.49 6.34
CA LYS A 159 -21.74 5.72 6.21
C LYS A 159 -20.80 6.92 6.24
N VAL A 160 -20.98 7.83 5.28
CA VAL A 160 -20.38 9.17 5.32
C VAL A 160 -21.21 9.97 6.31
N LEU A 161 -20.57 10.49 7.36
CA LEU A 161 -21.20 11.47 8.24
C LEU A 161 -21.18 12.81 7.50
N LEU A 162 -22.34 13.22 6.98
CA LEU A 162 -22.61 14.59 6.55
C LEU A 162 -23.08 15.41 7.74
#